data_AF-A0A932C880-F1
#
_entry.id   AF-A0A932C880-F1
#
_cell.length_a   1.000
_cell.length_b   1.000
_cell.length_c   1.000
_cell.angle_alpha   90.00
_cell.angle_beta   90.00
_cell.angle_gamma   90.00
#
_symmetry.space_group_name_H-M   'P 1'
#
loop_
_entity.id
_entity.type
_entity.pdbx_description
1 polymer ?
#
loop_
_entity_poly.entity_id
_entity_poly.type
_entity_poly.pdbx_seq_one_letter_code
_entity_poly.pdbx_strand_id
1 'polypeptide(L)'
;MSSRLLSLLSEIERALVANDPTPGGGTWDTLRLVNFRLGLARLTLSIRSPARVTSAAGSILVQGFNLADGSFCLKANLAWQGTENSTVHAVYSKPETNWRMEAGQIADKWLDGRTALSEAGPAATATQAASAGAMPMAATG
;
A
#
# COMPACT_ATOMS: atom_id res chain seq x y z
N MET A 1 -18.76 -18.89 -5.10
CA MET A 1 -17.92 -17.99 -4.27
C MET A 1 -16.80 -17.30 -5.07
N SER A 2 -16.31 -17.90 -6.17
CA SER A 2 -15.28 -17.39 -7.09
C SER A 2 -15.52 -15.97 -7.64
N SER A 3 -16.79 -15.57 -7.81
CA SER A 3 -17.18 -14.27 -8.35
C SER A 3 -16.79 -13.09 -7.46
N ARG A 4 -16.70 -13.27 -6.14
CA ARG A 4 -16.46 -12.16 -5.20
C ARG A 4 -15.05 -11.59 -5.27
N LEU A 5 -14.03 -12.44 -5.49
CA LEU A 5 -12.63 -11.99 -5.57
C LEU A 5 -12.40 -11.09 -6.80
N LEU A 6 -12.94 -11.47 -7.97
CA LEU A 6 -12.83 -10.66 -9.18
C LEU A 6 -13.60 -9.34 -9.06
N SER A 7 -14.80 -9.38 -8.48
CA SER A 7 -15.58 -8.17 -8.21
C SER A 7 -14.82 -7.23 -7.26
N LEU A 8 -14.23 -7.77 -6.19
CA LEU A 8 -13.44 -6.97 -5.26
C LEU A 8 -12.23 -6.32 -5.93
N LEU A 9 -11.44 -7.08 -6.70
CA LEU A 9 -10.31 -6.51 -7.44
C LEU A 9 -10.75 -5.38 -8.39
N SER A 10 -11.91 -5.55 -9.04
CA SER A 10 -12.45 -4.52 -9.93
C SER A 10 -12.86 -3.25 -9.17
N GLU A 11 -13.45 -3.40 -7.99
CA GLU A 11 -13.80 -2.25 -7.14
C GLU A 11 -12.55 -1.56 -6.55
N ILE A 12 -11.51 -2.33 -6.18
CA ILE A 12 -10.22 -1.77 -5.73
C ILE A 12 -9.59 -0.94 -6.86
N GLU A 13 -9.52 -1.46 -8.08
CA GLU A 13 -8.98 -0.70 -9.21
C GLU A 13 -9.77 0.57 -9.50
N ARG A 14 -11.10 0.51 -9.44
CA ARG A 14 -11.95 1.69 -9.60
C ARG A 14 -11.67 2.73 -8.52
N ALA A 15 -11.54 2.30 -7.27
CA ALA A 15 -11.20 3.20 -6.17
C ALA A 15 -9.81 3.82 -6.35
N LEU A 16 -8.81 3.04 -6.77
CA LEU A 16 -7.46 3.56 -7.05
C LEU A 16 -7.46 4.64 -8.13
N VAL A 17 -8.16 4.39 -9.25
CA VAL A 17 -8.27 5.38 -10.34
C VAL A 17 -9.06 6.61 -9.92
N ALA A 18 -10.08 6.45 -9.07
CA ALA A 18 -10.85 7.57 -8.56
C ALA A 18 -10.04 8.46 -7.60
N ASN A 19 -9.20 7.84 -6.76
CA ASN A 19 -8.40 8.54 -5.76
C ASN A 19 -7.13 9.18 -6.34
N ASP A 20 -6.50 8.54 -7.33
CA ASP A 20 -5.33 9.08 -8.02
C ASP A 20 -5.42 8.77 -9.53
N PRO A 21 -6.05 9.63 -10.34
CA PRO A 21 -6.24 9.37 -11.76
C PRO A 21 -4.94 9.47 -12.58
N THR A 22 -3.92 10.16 -12.07
CA THR A 22 -2.66 10.45 -12.79
C THR A 22 -1.44 10.23 -11.89
N PRO A 23 -1.15 8.98 -11.49
CA PRO A 23 -0.05 8.68 -10.59
C PRO A 23 1.28 9.07 -11.22
N GLY A 24 2.01 10.01 -10.61
CA GLY A 24 3.30 10.49 -11.11
C GLY A 24 3.24 11.05 -12.55
N GLY A 25 2.08 11.54 -13.00
CA GLY A 25 1.88 12.05 -14.37
C GLY A 25 1.72 10.97 -15.45
N GLY A 26 1.57 9.70 -15.05
CA GLY A 26 1.34 8.58 -15.96
C GLY A 26 -0.10 8.04 -15.90
N THR A 27 -0.31 6.88 -16.53
CA THR A 27 -1.56 6.12 -16.48
C THR A 27 -1.35 4.83 -15.70
N TRP A 28 -2.37 4.39 -14.95
CA TRP A 28 -2.35 3.08 -14.30
C TRP A 28 -2.32 1.96 -15.35
N ASP A 29 -1.42 1.00 -15.15
CA ASP A 29 -1.34 -0.25 -15.88
C ASP A 29 -1.49 -1.39 -14.87
N THR A 30 -2.60 -2.13 -14.96
CA THR A 30 -3.00 -3.12 -13.97
C THR A 30 -2.98 -4.53 -14.54
N LEU A 31 -2.42 -5.47 -13.77
CA LEU A 31 -2.40 -6.89 -14.12
C LEU A 31 -3.08 -7.69 -13.02
N ARG A 32 -4.13 -8.43 -13.38
CA ARG A 32 -4.88 -9.30 -12.48
C ARG A 32 -4.50 -10.76 -12.68
N LEU A 33 -4.26 -11.47 -11.59
CA LEU A 33 -4.05 -12.91 -11.55
C LEU A 33 -4.97 -13.50 -10.49
N VAL A 34 -5.74 -14.54 -10.81
CA VAL A 34 -6.67 -15.15 -9.86
C VAL A 34 -6.54 -16.67 -9.89
N ASN A 35 -6.42 -17.27 -8.72
CA ASN A 35 -6.47 -18.71 -8.51
C ASN A 35 -7.71 -19.04 -7.66
N PHE A 36 -8.79 -19.45 -8.33
CA PHE A 36 -10.06 -19.78 -7.69
C PHE A 36 -9.99 -21.03 -6.82
N ARG A 37 -9.07 -21.96 -7.10
CA ARG A 37 -8.91 -23.17 -6.29
C ARG A 37 -8.34 -22.85 -4.91
N LEU A 38 -7.40 -21.90 -4.87
CA LEU A 38 -6.74 -21.47 -3.64
C LEU A 38 -7.40 -20.25 -2.98
N GLY A 39 -8.41 -19.66 -3.61
CA GLY A 39 -9.02 -18.41 -3.13
C GLY A 39 -8.06 -17.22 -3.16
N LEU A 40 -7.05 -17.25 -4.04
CA LEU A 40 -6.02 -16.21 -4.14
C LEU A 40 -6.28 -15.31 -5.33
N ALA A 41 -6.07 -14.02 -5.15
CA ALA A 41 -6.15 -13.03 -6.22
C ALA A 41 -5.00 -12.03 -6.03
N ARG A 42 -4.29 -11.68 -7.10
CA ARG A 42 -3.22 -10.69 -7.08
C ARG A 42 -3.53 -9.61 -8.10
N LEU A 43 -3.41 -8.37 -7.67
CA LEU A 43 -3.45 -7.18 -8.49
C LEU A 43 -2.05 -6.55 -8.47
N THR A 44 -1.40 -6.51 -9.62
CA THR A 44 -0.10 -5.85 -9.78
C THR A 44 -0.33 -4.50 -10.44
N LEU A 45 0.26 -3.46 -9.87
CA LEU A 45 0.02 -2.08 -10.23
C LEU A 45 1.34 -1.50 -10.75
N SER A 46 1.29 -0.96 -11.96
CA SER A 46 2.40 -0.28 -12.60
C SER A 46 1.93 1.07 -13.12
N ILE A 47 2.86 2.02 -13.24
CA ILE A 47 2.61 3.35 -13.77
C ILE A 47 3.30 3.44 -15.12
N ARG A 48 2.51 3.73 -16.16
CA ARG A 48 3.01 3.95 -17.51
C ARG A 48 3.17 5.45 -17.74
N SER A 49 4.42 5.89 -17.89
CA SER A 49 4.74 7.29 -18.22
C SER A 49 4.46 7.60 -19.71
N PRO A 50 4.26 8.88 -20.09
CA PRO A 50 4.11 9.28 -21.49
C PRO A 50 5.34 8.96 -22.35
N ALA A 51 6.52 8.84 -21.73
CA ALA A 51 7.75 8.39 -22.36
C ALA A 51 7.80 6.86 -22.62
N ARG A 52 6.68 6.15 -22.41
CA ARG A 52 6.52 4.69 -22.54
C ARG A 52 7.39 3.87 -21.59
N VAL A 53 7.93 4.48 -20.54
CA VAL A 53 8.61 3.76 -19.46
C VAL A 53 7.56 3.31 -18.44
N THR A 54 7.55 2.02 -18.13
CA THR A 54 6.67 1.43 -17.11
C THR A 54 7.44 1.24 -15.81
N SER A 55 6.97 1.87 -14.74
CA SER A 55 7.54 1.74 -13.40
C SER A 55 6.62 0.90 -12.53
N ALA A 56 7.16 -0.09 -11.84
CA ALA A 56 6.39 -0.88 -10.88
C ALA A 56 5.98 0.00 -9.69
N ALA A 57 4.68 0.04 -9.36
CA ALA A 57 4.17 0.79 -8.20
C ALA A 57 3.97 -0.12 -6.99
N GLY A 58 3.58 -1.38 -7.21
CA GLY A 58 3.43 -2.36 -6.16
C GLY A 58 2.47 -3.48 -6.50
N SER A 59 2.01 -4.21 -5.49
CA SER A 59 0.97 -5.23 -5.67
C SER A 59 0.09 -5.40 -4.45
N ILE A 60 -1.16 -5.79 -4.69
CA ILE A 60 -2.16 -6.14 -3.71
C ILE A 60 -2.46 -7.63 -3.86
N LEU A 61 -2.17 -8.43 -2.83
CA LEU A 61 -2.48 -9.85 -2.78
C LEU A 61 -3.68 -10.08 -1.85
N VAL A 62 -4.74 -10.65 -2.38
CA VAL A 62 -5.97 -10.95 -1.66
C VAL A 62 -6.13 -12.46 -1.51
N GLN A 63 -6.43 -12.90 -0.30
CA GLN A 63 -6.72 -14.29 0.01
C GLN A 63 -8.08 -14.39 0.71
N GLY A 64 -9.00 -15.15 0.12
CA GLY A 64 -10.26 -15.52 0.75
C GLY A 64 -10.12 -16.87 1.47
N PHE A 65 -10.63 -16.95 2.69
CA PHE A 65 -10.73 -18.20 3.45
C PHE A 65 -12.02 -18.24 4.28
N ASN A 66 -12.49 -19.45 4.57
CA ASN A 66 -13.65 -19.65 5.44
C ASN A 66 -13.16 -19.92 6.86
N LEU A 67 -13.81 -19.28 7.83
CA LEU A 67 -13.58 -19.49 9.24
C LEU A 67 -14.40 -20.70 9.75
N ALA A 68 -14.05 -21.18 10.94
CA ALA A 68 -14.70 -22.35 11.55
C ALA A 68 -16.19 -22.14 11.86
N ASP A 69 -16.62 -20.89 12.00
CA ASP A 69 -18.01 -20.47 12.17
C ASP A 69 -18.79 -20.42 10.84
N GLY A 70 -18.14 -20.73 9.71
CA GLY A 70 -18.73 -20.65 8.37
C GLY A 70 -18.70 -19.24 7.77
N SER A 71 -18.17 -18.24 8.49
CA SER A 71 -18.02 -16.88 7.99
C SER A 71 -16.90 -16.80 6.95
N PHE A 72 -17.06 -15.91 5.97
CA PHE A 72 -16.03 -15.65 4.97
C PHE A 72 -15.10 -14.53 5.46
N CYS A 73 -13.79 -14.76 5.39
CA CYS A 73 -12.78 -13.75 5.71
C CYS A 73 -11.90 -13.51 4.49
N LEU A 74 -11.48 -12.26 4.34
CA LEU A 74 -10.62 -11.81 3.28
C LEU A 74 -9.41 -11.10 3.87
N LYS A 75 -8.22 -11.55 3.49
CA LYS A 75 -6.95 -10.93 3.88
C LYS A 75 -6.33 -10.30 2.66
N ALA A 76 -6.19 -8.98 2.67
CA ALA A 76 -5.44 -8.22 1.70
C ALA A 76 -4.04 -7.93 2.27
N ASN A 77 -3.01 -8.34 1.56
CA ASN A 77 -1.63 -7.98 1.78
C ASN A 77 -1.27 -6.89 0.75
N LEU A 78 -0.86 -5.74 1.26
CA LEU A 78 -0.59 -4.52 0.53
C LEU A 78 0.92 -4.34 0.49
N ALA A 79 1.49 -4.35 -0.70
CA ALA A 79 2.91 -4.13 -0.91
C ALA A 79 3.10 -2.95 -1.87
N TRP A 80 3.88 -1.98 -1.45
CA TRP A 80 4.28 -0.84 -2.27
C TRP A 80 5.74 -1.00 -2.70
N GLN A 81 6.07 -0.65 -3.94
CA GLN A 81 7.42 -0.75 -4.47
C GLN A 81 8.34 0.26 -3.77
N GLY A 82 9.43 -0.24 -3.17
CA GLY A 82 10.40 0.60 -2.44
C GLY A 82 10.18 0.64 -0.93
N THR A 83 9.11 0.01 -0.42
CA THR A 83 8.90 -0.20 1.02
C THR A 83 9.13 -1.68 1.36
N GLU A 84 9.98 -1.98 2.33
CA GLU A 84 10.14 -3.35 2.84
C GLU A 84 8.94 -3.79 3.71
N ASN A 85 8.15 -2.82 4.18
CA ASN A 85 6.96 -3.05 4.98
C ASN A 85 5.76 -3.34 4.09
N SER A 86 5.17 -4.51 4.29
CA SER A 86 3.87 -4.87 3.74
C SER A 86 2.79 -4.69 4.81
N THR A 87 1.72 -3.99 4.46
CA THR A 87 0.57 -3.78 5.34
C THR A 87 -0.46 -4.86 5.10
N VAL A 88 -0.95 -5.48 6.17
CA VAL A 88 -2.02 -6.49 6.08
C VAL A 88 -3.34 -5.87 6.54
N HIS A 89 -4.38 -5.99 5.72
CA HIS A 89 -5.74 -5.60 6.04
C HIS A 89 -6.67 -6.80 5.94
N ALA A 90 -7.35 -7.15 7.04
CA ALA A 90 -8.30 -8.26 7.08
C ALA A 90 -9.73 -7.73 7.17
N VAL A 91 -10.60 -8.25 6.32
CA VAL A 91 -12.03 -7.93 6.22
C VAL A 91 -12.82 -9.18 6.54
N TYR A 92 -13.66 -9.10 7.56
CA TYR A 92 -14.50 -10.19 8.02
C TYR A 92 -15.92 -9.98 7.50
N SER A 93 -16.51 -10.98 6.85
CA SER A 93 -17.89 -10.89 6.37
C SER A 93 -18.85 -10.88 7.55
N LYS A 94 -19.49 -9.74 7.77
CA LYS A 94 -20.66 -9.57 8.62
C LYS A 94 -21.90 -9.42 7.73
N PRO A 95 -23.11 -9.66 8.25
CA PRO A 95 -24.35 -9.55 7.48
C PRO A 95 -24.53 -8.20 6.77
N GLU A 96 -23.95 -7.13 7.32
CA GLU A 96 -24.03 -5.76 6.79
C GLU A 96 -22.73 -5.30 6.09
N THR A 97 -21.80 -6.21 5.78
CA THR A 97 -20.52 -5.82 5.17
C THR A 97 -20.73 -5.27 3.76
N ASN A 98 -20.44 -3.98 3.61
CA ASN A 98 -20.41 -3.32 2.32
C ASN A 98 -19.05 -3.52 1.64
N TRP A 99 -18.95 -4.56 0.82
CA TRP A 99 -17.72 -4.93 0.09
C TRP A 99 -17.14 -3.81 -0.78
N ARG A 100 -17.99 -2.90 -1.28
CA ARG A 100 -17.52 -1.76 -2.07
C ARG A 100 -16.81 -0.73 -1.21
N MET A 101 -17.31 -0.49 0.00
CA MET A 101 -16.64 0.39 0.97
C MET A 101 -15.32 -0.20 1.43
N GLU A 102 -15.28 -1.51 1.71
CA GLU A 102 -14.05 -2.22 2.08
C GLU A 102 -13.01 -2.19 0.96
N ALA A 103 -13.43 -2.34 -0.30
CA ALA A 103 -12.53 -2.17 -1.46
C ALA A 103 -11.92 -0.76 -1.52
N GLY A 104 -12.72 0.27 -1.24
CA GLY A 104 -12.23 1.65 -1.12
C GLY A 104 -11.19 1.80 -0.02
N GLN A 105 -11.47 1.30 1.18
CA GLN A 105 -10.51 1.34 2.30
C GLN A 105 -9.20 0.59 2.00
N ILE A 106 -9.27 -0.53 1.27
CA ILE A 106 -8.08 -1.26 0.81
C ILE A 106 -7.25 -0.39 -0.14
N ALA A 107 -7.90 0.28 -1.10
CA ALA A 107 -7.24 1.17 -2.04
C ALA A 107 -6.58 2.36 -1.32
N ASP A 108 -7.30 3.00 -0.40
CA ASP A 108 -6.80 4.12 0.41
C ASP A 108 -5.57 3.71 1.22
N LYS A 109 -5.65 2.58 1.94
CA LYS A 109 -4.51 2.06 2.73
C LYS A 109 -3.31 1.67 1.87
N TRP A 110 -3.55 1.20 0.65
CA TRP A 110 -2.44 0.91 -0.27
C TRP A 110 -1.78 2.22 -0.75
N LEU A 111 -2.57 3.25 -1.05
CA LEU A 111 -2.06 4.59 -1.40
C LEU A 111 -1.34 5.27 -0.24
N ASP A 112 -1.77 5.09 1.01
CA ASP A 112 -1.05 5.58 2.20
C ASP A 112 0.36 4.98 2.30
N GLY A 113 0.54 3.74 1.82
CA GLY A 113 1.85 3.10 1.70
C GLY A 113 2.85 3.87 0.83
N ARG A 114 2.37 4.67 -0.13
CA ARG A 114 3.19 5.61 -0.92
C ARG A 114 3.65 6.80 -0.08
N THR A 115 2.77 7.36 0.74
CA THR A 115 3.10 8.52 1.61
C THR A 115 4.16 8.15 2.64
N ALA A 116 4.08 6.94 3.21
CA ALA A 116 5.10 6.42 4.13
C ALA A 116 6.50 6.37 3.52
N LEU A 117 6.61 6.18 2.19
CA LEU A 117 7.88 6.25 1.45
C LEU A 117 8.40 7.68 1.32
N SER A 118 7.50 8.64 1.12
CA SER A 118 7.86 10.06 1.05
C SER A 118 8.26 10.64 2.41
N GLU A 119 7.75 10.07 3.51
CA GLU A 119 8.08 10.47 4.88
C GLU A 119 9.36 9.78 5.40
N ALA A 120 9.76 8.65 4.80
CA ALA A 120 10.96 7.90 5.15
C ALA A 120 12.27 8.43 4.52
N GLY A 121 12.39 9.74 4.32
CA GLY A 121 13.65 10.36 3.87
C GLY A 121 13.86 11.79 4.39
N PRO A 122 15.11 12.19 4.70
CA PRO A 122 16.09 11.51 5.54
C PRO A 122 15.91 11.90 7.02
N ALA A 123 16.07 10.94 7.93
CA ALA A 123 16.33 11.26 9.32
C ALA A 123 17.56 12.18 9.41
N ALA A 124 17.35 13.35 9.99
CA ALA A 124 18.28 14.44 10.13
C ALA A 124 19.66 13.99 10.66
N THR A 125 20.71 14.19 9.86
CA THR A 125 22.03 14.52 10.41
C THR A 125 22.07 16.04 10.61
N ALA A 126 21.22 16.55 11.50
CA ALA A 126 21.45 17.84 12.13
C ALA A 126 22.27 17.54 13.39
N THR A 127 23.58 17.35 13.21
CA THR A 127 24.51 17.43 14.34
C THR A 127 24.37 18.82 14.93
N GLN A 128 23.65 18.86 16.04
CA GLN A 128 23.40 19.98 16.91
C GLN A 128 24.75 20.53 17.39
N ALA A 129 25.30 21.48 16.63
CA ALA A 129 26.42 22.30 17.05
C ALA A 129 25.88 23.40 17.99
N ALA A 130 25.65 23.05 19.25
CA ALA A 130 25.49 24.04 20.31
C ALA A 130 25.81 23.44 21.68
N SER A 131 26.66 24.15 22.43
CA SER A 131 26.96 24.02 23.86
C SER A 131 28.04 23.03 24.31
N ALA A 132 29.30 23.40 24.06
CA ALA A 132 30.31 23.37 25.11
C ALA A 132 30.91 24.78 25.11
N GLY A 133 30.64 25.63 26.09
CA GLY A 133 31.03 25.39 27.46
C GLY A 133 32.19 26.34 27.74
N ALA A 134 31.92 27.31 28.60
CA ALA A 134 32.83 28.39 28.96
C ALA A 134 34.20 27.91 29.50
N MET A 135 35.17 28.81 29.34
CA MET A 135 36.55 28.92 29.88
C MET A 135 37.05 27.94 30.97
N PRO A 136 38.38 27.74 31.01
CA PRO A 136 39.12 28.38 32.12
C PRO A 136 40.45 29.07 31.72
N MET A 137 40.87 29.94 32.63
CA MET A 137 42.07 30.79 32.64
C MET A 137 43.43 30.06 32.61
N ALA A 138 44.45 30.86 32.22
CA ALA A 138 45.76 31.07 32.86
C ALA A 138 47.05 30.57 32.17
N ALA A 139 47.96 31.54 31.95
CA ALA A 139 49.44 31.55 32.08
C ALA A 139 50.26 30.39 31.46
N THR A 140 51.40 30.58 30.77
CA THR A 140 52.62 31.31 31.15
C THR A 140 53.59 31.23 29.94
N GLY A 141 54.45 32.22 29.73
CA GLY A 141 55.55 32.17 28.76
C GLY A 141 56.01 33.54 28.31
#